data_AF-A0A955MTF6-F1
#
_entry.id   AF-A0A955MTF6-F1
#
_cell.length_a   1.000
_cell.length_b   1.000
_cell.length_c   1.000
_cell.angle_alpha   90.00
_cell.angle_beta   90.00
_cell.angle_gamma   90.00
#
_symmetry.space_group_name_H-M   'P 1'
#
loop_
_entity.id
_entity.type
_entity.pdbx_description
1 polymer ?
#
loop_
_entity_poly.entity_id
_entity_poly.type
_entity_poly.pdbx_seq_one_letter_code
_entity_poly.pdbx_strand_id
1 'polypeptide(L)'
;MTTLTQDPQLLETLNKMDAQRLLSWGAEYHGKRAGIITSFQDTGCVMIDLAKKAGVDLRVLTIDTYRLHPETYRLIEEVEKRYGIEVERFGATPEKVEEMVKDYGEYLFFDSKRMQEYCCHIRKVEPNEEALKTLDVWYTGLRRDHS
;
A
#
# COMPACT_ATOMS: atom_id res chain seq x y z
N MET A 1 -20.28 -2.01 -12.23
CA MET A 1 -18.84 -1.94 -12.53
C MET A 1 -18.32 -3.35 -12.56
N THR A 2 -18.01 -3.87 -13.76
CA THR A 2 -17.39 -5.18 -13.93
C THR A 2 -15.99 -5.10 -13.35
N THR A 3 -15.70 -5.88 -12.29
CA THR A 3 -14.34 -5.97 -11.74
C THR A 3 -13.42 -6.48 -12.85
N LEU A 4 -12.37 -5.74 -13.17
CA LEU A 4 -11.39 -6.06 -14.23
C LEU A 4 -10.77 -7.47 -14.09
N THR A 5 -10.88 -8.08 -12.92
CA THR A 5 -10.37 -9.41 -12.57
C THR A 5 -11.04 -10.58 -13.29
N GLN A 6 -12.08 -10.36 -14.11
CA GLN A 6 -12.78 -11.43 -14.81
C GLN A 6 -12.60 -11.45 -16.34
N ASP A 7 -11.83 -10.54 -16.94
CA ASP A 7 -11.51 -10.60 -18.37
C ASP A 7 -10.20 -11.37 -18.62
N PRO A 8 -10.26 -12.61 -19.16
CA PRO A 8 -9.06 -13.41 -19.40
C PRO A 8 -8.11 -12.80 -20.43
N GLN A 9 -8.62 -12.05 -21.41
CA GLN A 9 -7.80 -11.44 -22.45
C GLN A 9 -6.98 -10.27 -21.90
N LEU A 10 -7.60 -9.49 -21.01
CA LEU A 10 -6.91 -8.44 -20.27
C LEU A 10 -5.80 -9.04 -19.39
N LEU A 11 -6.11 -10.09 -18.61
CA LEU A 11 -5.11 -10.73 -17.75
C LEU A 11 -3.93 -11.29 -18.54
N GLU A 12 -4.17 -11.94 -19.69
CA GLU A 12 -3.09 -12.42 -20.55
C GLU A 12 -2.22 -11.27 -21.07
N THR A 13 -2.84 -10.14 -21.42
CA THR A 13 -2.15 -8.94 -21.89
C THR A 13 -1.29 -8.33 -20.78
N LEU A 14 -1.83 -8.16 -19.58
CA LEU A 14 -1.11 -7.61 -18.42
C LEU A 14 0.06 -8.49 -18.00
N ASN A 15 -0.11 -9.81 -18.02
CA ASN A 15 0.96 -10.77 -17.65
C ASN A 15 2.16 -10.77 -18.62
N LYS A 16 1.99 -10.26 -19.85
CA LYS A 16 3.06 -10.11 -20.83
C LYS A 16 3.82 -8.78 -20.71
N MET A 17 3.31 -7.83 -19.92
CA MET A 17 3.98 -6.55 -19.71
C MET A 17 5.16 -6.70 -18.75
N ASP A 18 6.23 -5.95 -19.01
CA ASP A 18 7.21 -5.68 -17.96
C ASP A 18 6.63 -4.75 -16.87
N ALA A 19 7.35 -4.62 -15.76
CA ALA A 19 6.89 -3.84 -14.62
C ALA A 19 6.66 -2.36 -14.95
N GLN A 20 7.51 -1.73 -15.79
CA GLN A 20 7.35 -0.32 -16.12
C GLN A 20 6.12 -0.10 -16.98
N ARG A 21 5.91 -0.94 -18.01
CA ARG A 21 4.73 -0.84 -18.86
C ARG A 21 3.45 -1.12 -18.08
N LEU A 22 3.49 -2.08 -17.16
CA LEU A 22 2.35 -2.40 -16.31
C LEU A 22 1.96 -1.24 -15.40
N LEU A 23 2.93 -0.52 -14.82
CA LEU A 23 2.69 0.71 -14.05
C LEU A 23 2.12 1.84 -14.94
N SER A 24 2.69 2.02 -16.14
CA SER A 24 2.18 3.03 -17.09
C SER A 24 0.73 2.75 -17.51
N TRP A 25 0.38 1.48 -17.73
CA TRP A 25 -0.99 1.09 -18.06
C TRP A 25 -1.98 1.54 -16.98
N GLY A 26 -1.69 1.34 -15.69
CA GLY A 26 -2.61 1.80 -14.63
C GLY A 26 -2.80 3.31 -14.64
N ALA A 27 -1.71 4.07 -14.81
CA ALA A 27 -1.78 5.51 -14.90
C ALA A 27 -2.58 5.99 -16.13
N GLU A 28 -2.38 5.38 -17.30
CA GLU A 28 -3.07 5.72 -18.55
C GLU A 28 -4.59 5.49 -18.47
N TYR A 29 -5.01 4.35 -17.90
CA TYR A 29 -6.42 3.94 -17.92
C TYR A 29 -7.21 4.38 -16.69
N HIS A 30 -6.56 4.56 -15.53
CA HIS A 30 -7.22 4.88 -14.27
C HIS A 30 -6.81 6.23 -13.67
N GLY A 31 -5.79 6.91 -14.23
CA GLY A 31 -5.35 8.23 -13.79
C GLY A 31 -5.11 8.30 -12.29
N LYS A 32 -5.76 9.24 -11.61
CA LYS A 32 -5.65 9.45 -10.15
C LYS A 32 -6.33 8.35 -9.30
N ARG A 33 -6.98 7.36 -9.92
CA ARG A 33 -7.51 6.16 -9.26
C ARG A 33 -6.57 4.95 -9.40
N ALA A 34 -5.36 5.13 -9.94
CA ALA A 34 -4.27 4.16 -9.84
C ALA A 34 -3.23 4.59 -8.78
N GLY A 35 -2.72 3.62 -8.02
CA GLY A 35 -1.73 3.91 -6.98
C GLY A 35 -0.84 2.71 -6.62
N ILE A 36 0.34 3.02 -6.09
CA ILE A 36 1.24 2.05 -5.47
C ILE A 36 0.92 2.04 -3.97
N ILE A 37 0.59 0.89 -3.42
CA ILE A 37 0.45 0.70 -1.97
C ILE A 37 1.72 0.01 -1.47
N THR A 38 2.43 0.65 -0.54
CA THR A 38 3.72 0.15 -0.08
C THR A 38 3.93 0.30 1.42
N SER A 39 4.65 -0.67 1.99
CA SER A 39 5.23 -0.64 3.33
C SER A 39 6.67 -0.09 3.35
N PHE A 40 7.16 0.44 2.22
CA PHE A 40 8.53 0.93 2.03
C PHE A 40 9.63 -0.13 2.22
N GLN A 41 9.29 -1.39 1.98
CA GLN A 41 10.28 -2.44 1.76
C GLN A 41 10.93 -2.30 0.37
N ASP A 42 11.96 -3.10 0.11
CA ASP A 42 12.77 -3.10 -1.11
C ASP A 42 11.94 -2.96 -2.41
N THR A 43 10.94 -3.82 -2.57
CA THR A 43 10.16 -3.96 -3.81
C THR A 43 9.23 -2.77 -4.01
N GLY A 44 8.71 -2.23 -2.90
CA GLY A 44 7.94 -1.00 -2.89
C GLY A 44 8.72 0.19 -3.42
N CYS A 45 9.93 0.37 -2.88
CA CYS A 45 10.85 1.44 -3.31
C CYS A 45 11.26 1.28 -4.78
N VAL A 46 11.46 0.04 -5.25
CA VAL A 46 11.73 -0.24 -6.67
C VAL A 46 10.54 0.16 -7.55
N MET A 47 9.30 -0.16 -7.18
CA MET A 47 8.12 0.25 -7.97
C MET A 47 8.00 1.77 -8.08
N ILE A 48 8.28 2.52 -6.99
CA ILE A 48 8.29 3.99 -7.02
C ILE A 48 9.35 4.50 -8.00
N ASP A 49 10.57 3.97 -7.93
CA ASP A 49 11.65 4.32 -8.86
C ASP A 49 11.29 4.01 -10.32
N LEU A 50 10.70 2.84 -10.58
CA LEU A 50 10.27 2.43 -11.91
C LEU A 50 9.17 3.33 -12.47
N ALA A 51 8.18 3.70 -11.65
CA ALA A 51 7.11 4.63 -12.03
C ALA A 51 7.68 6.00 -12.41
N LYS A 52 8.60 6.54 -11.59
CA LYS A 52 9.27 7.82 -11.88
C LYS A 52 10.12 7.76 -13.14
N LYS A 53 10.87 6.67 -13.37
CA LYS A 53 11.65 6.46 -14.60
C LYS A 53 10.77 6.32 -15.84
N ALA A 54 9.59 5.73 -15.71
CA ALA A 54 8.60 5.64 -16.78
C ALA A 54 7.87 6.96 -17.04
N GLY A 55 8.13 8.00 -16.23
CA GLY A 55 7.50 9.32 -16.38
C GLY A 55 6.02 9.33 -15.99
N VAL A 56 5.57 8.37 -15.16
CA VAL A 56 4.15 8.28 -14.75
C VAL A 56 3.94 8.77 -13.33
N ASP A 57 2.87 9.52 -13.16
CA ASP A 57 2.48 10.13 -11.88
C ASP A 57 1.41 9.28 -11.19
N LEU A 58 1.86 8.20 -10.55
CA LEU A 58 1.01 7.33 -9.72
C LEU A 58 0.98 7.86 -8.29
N ARG A 59 -0.19 7.75 -7.65
CA ARG A 59 -0.32 7.97 -6.20
C ARG A 59 0.53 6.95 -5.46
N VAL A 60 1.15 7.36 -4.35
CA VAL A 60 1.88 6.46 -3.46
C VAL A 60 1.22 6.49 -2.11
N LEU A 61 0.70 5.35 -1.68
CA LEU A 61 -0.05 5.20 -0.45
C LEU A 61 0.69 4.27 0.50
N THR A 62 0.55 4.51 1.80
CA THR A 62 1.07 3.64 2.86
C THR A 62 0.10 3.52 4.01
N ILE A 63 0.20 2.42 4.74
CA ILE A 63 -0.63 2.16 5.91
C ILE A 63 0.19 2.50 7.15
N ASP A 64 -0.12 3.64 7.77
CA ASP A 64 0.48 4.06 9.02
C ASP A 64 -0.21 3.37 10.19
N THR A 65 0.45 2.34 10.72
CA THR A 65 -0.05 1.58 11.87
C THR A 65 0.13 2.33 13.18
N TYR A 66 0.76 3.51 13.18
CA TYR A 66 1.31 4.24 14.33
C TYR A 66 2.34 3.44 15.14
N ARG A 67 2.85 2.36 14.57
CA ARG A 67 3.84 1.44 15.17
C ARG A 67 4.94 1.06 14.18
N LEU A 68 5.12 1.86 13.12
CA LEU A 68 6.23 1.68 12.19
C LEU A 68 7.55 2.04 12.89
N HIS A 69 8.65 1.49 12.37
CA HIS A 69 9.97 1.86 12.86
C HIS A 69 10.23 3.35 12.56
N PRO A 70 10.90 4.09 13.47
CA PRO A 70 11.35 5.47 13.18
C PRO A 70 12.15 5.57 11.87
N GLU A 71 12.92 4.53 11.54
CA GLU A 71 13.67 4.38 10.28
C GLU A 71 12.74 4.39 9.06
N THR A 72 11.56 3.78 9.17
CA THR A 72 10.56 3.76 8.09
C THR A 72 10.03 5.16 7.83
N TYR A 73 9.69 5.93 8.87
CA TYR A 73 9.25 7.31 8.69
C TYR A 73 10.33 8.19 8.03
N ARG A 74 11.59 8.06 8.47
CA ARG A 74 12.72 8.75 7.83
C ARG A 74 12.89 8.36 6.37
N LEU A 75 12.77 7.08 6.05
CA LEU A 75 12.83 6.60 4.67
C LEU A 75 11.71 7.19 3.82
N ILE A 76 10.49 7.30 4.35
CA ILE A 76 9.36 7.93 3.64
C ILE A 76 9.71 9.37 3.27
N GLU A 77 10.20 10.16 4.23
CA GLU A 77 10.61 11.56 3.99
C GLU A 77 11.73 11.66 2.95
N GLU A 78 12.72 10.76 2.99
CA GLU A 78 13.79 10.68 2.00
C GLU A 78 13.26 10.36 0.60
N VAL A 79 12.30 9.44 0.49
CA VAL A 79 11.65 9.05 -0.77
C VAL A 79 10.80 10.19 -1.33
N GLU A 80 9.99 10.86 -0.48
CA GLU A 80 9.20 12.04 -0.85
C GLU A 80 10.12 13.13 -1.44
N LYS A 81 11.22 13.45 -0.74
CA LYS A 81 12.21 14.44 -1.19
C LYS A 81 12.92 14.02 -2.47
N ARG A 82 13.35 12.76 -2.57
CA ARG A 82 14.12 12.25 -3.72
C ARG A 82 13.32 12.27 -5.01
N TYR A 83 12.05 11.87 -4.96
CA TYR A 83 11.22 11.73 -6.14
C TYR A 83 10.25 12.90 -6.37
N GLY A 84 10.18 13.85 -5.42
CA GLY A 84 9.25 14.97 -5.48
C GLY A 84 7.80 14.50 -5.50
N ILE A 85 7.46 13.59 -4.60
CA ILE A 85 6.11 13.01 -4.45
C ILE A 85 5.61 13.25 -3.02
N GLU A 86 4.31 13.14 -2.83
CA GLU A 86 3.67 13.08 -1.51
C GLU A 86 3.18 11.65 -1.27
N VAL A 87 3.51 11.10 -0.10
CA VAL A 87 3.05 9.78 0.32
C VAL A 87 1.78 9.93 1.14
N GLU A 88 0.69 9.40 0.64
CA GLU A 88 -0.59 9.39 1.31
C GLU A 88 -0.60 8.35 2.44
N ARG A 89 -0.80 8.81 3.67
CA ARG A 89 -0.75 7.96 4.87
C ARG A 89 -2.17 7.65 5.32
N PHE A 90 -2.54 6.38 5.31
CA PHE A 90 -3.82 5.89 5.81
C PHE A 90 -3.58 5.19 7.15
N GLY A 91 -4.23 5.66 8.20
CA GLY A 91 -4.13 5.09 9.55
C GLY A 91 -5.49 4.83 10.16
N ALA A 92 -5.52 4.08 11.25
CA ALA A 92 -6.73 3.90 12.04
C ALA A 92 -7.18 5.24 12.63
N THR A 93 -8.49 5.40 12.88
CA THR A 93 -8.95 6.56 13.63
C THR A 93 -8.42 6.48 15.07
N PRO A 94 -8.04 7.61 15.70
CA PRO A 94 -7.50 7.62 17.06
C PRO A 94 -8.39 6.88 18.05
N GLU A 95 -9.72 7.05 17.94
CA GLU A 95 -10.70 6.47 18.87
C GLU A 95 -10.65 4.94 18.88
N LYS A 96 -10.52 4.30 17.71
CA LYS A 96 -10.42 2.83 17.61
C LYS A 96 -9.12 2.31 18.23
N VAL A 97 -8.03 3.05 18.04
CA VAL A 97 -6.74 2.68 18.64
C VAL A 97 -6.79 2.84 20.15
N GLU A 98 -7.34 3.95 20.64
CA GLU A 98 -7.50 4.22 22.08
C GLU A 98 -8.38 3.17 22.76
N GLU A 99 -9.51 2.78 22.16
CA GLU A 99 -10.39 1.73 22.69
C GLU A 99 -9.66 0.38 22.78
N MET A 100 -9.00 -0.05 21.70
CA MET A 100 -8.23 -1.29 21.68
C MET A 100 -7.13 -1.31 22.75
N VAL A 101 -6.39 -0.21 22.90
CA VAL A 101 -5.29 -0.10 23.87
C VAL A 101 -5.82 -0.04 25.30
N LYS A 102 -6.95 0.62 25.53
CA LYS A 102 -7.61 0.68 26.84
C LYS A 102 -8.07 -0.71 27.30
N ASP A 103 -8.65 -1.50 26.40
CA ASP A 103 -9.25 -2.78 26.74
C ASP A 103 -8.22 -3.92 26.85
N TYR A 104 -7.16 -3.88 26.03
CA TYR A 104 -6.22 -5.00 25.87
C TYR A 104 -4.74 -4.64 26.04
N GLY A 105 -4.41 -3.37 26.24
CA GLY A 105 -3.04 -2.88 26.38
C GLY A 105 -2.31 -2.64 25.05
N GLU A 106 -1.26 -1.82 25.10
CA GLU A 106 -0.48 -1.38 23.92
C GLU A 106 0.25 -2.52 23.19
N TYR A 107 0.46 -3.64 23.88
CA TYR A 107 1.26 -4.78 23.42
C TYR A 107 0.45 -6.06 23.24
N LEU A 108 -0.88 -5.95 23.13
CA LEU A 108 -1.82 -7.08 23.00
C LEU A 108 -1.41 -8.14 21.96
N PHE A 109 -0.70 -7.74 20.90
CA PHE A 109 -0.26 -8.61 19.83
C PHE A 109 0.78 -9.67 20.25
N PHE A 110 1.38 -9.55 21.44
CA PHE A 110 2.21 -10.61 22.01
C PHE A 110 1.41 -11.67 22.79
N ASP A 111 0.15 -11.37 23.15
CA ASP A 111 -0.63 -12.24 24.03
C ASP A 111 -1.12 -13.50 23.31
N SER A 112 -1.51 -13.37 22.04
CA SER A 112 -1.89 -14.51 21.20
C SER A 112 -2.00 -14.13 19.72
N LYS A 113 -2.04 -15.14 18.85
CA LYS A 113 -2.36 -14.96 17.42
C LYS A 113 -3.66 -14.18 17.20
N ARG A 114 -4.70 -14.47 17.97
CA ARG A 114 -6.00 -13.76 17.87
C ARG A 114 -5.85 -12.26 18.16
N MET A 115 -5.06 -11.91 19.17
CA MET A 115 -4.85 -10.51 19.53
C MET A 115 -3.91 -9.80 18.55
N GLN A 116 -2.93 -10.51 17.98
CA GLN A 116 -2.13 -10.02 16.86
C GLN A 116 -3.01 -9.72 15.65
N GLU A 117 -3.92 -10.63 15.28
CA GLU A 117 -4.87 -10.44 14.19
C GLU A 117 -5.82 -9.29 14.46
N TYR A 118 -6.32 -9.14 15.68
CA TYR A 118 -7.16 -8.01 16.08
C TYR A 118 -6.42 -6.67 15.97
N CYS A 119 -5.18 -6.59 16.49
CA CYS A 119 -4.32 -5.41 16.33
C CYS A 119 -4.07 -5.09 14.85
N CYS A 120 -3.77 -6.11 14.03
CA CYS A 120 -3.59 -5.95 12.59
C CYS A 120 -4.89 -5.51 11.92
N HIS A 121 -6.04 -6.00 12.36
CA HIS A 121 -7.32 -5.63 11.78
C HIS A 121 -7.57 -4.13 11.94
N ILE A 122 -7.46 -3.62 13.17
CA ILE A 122 -7.66 -2.20 13.48
C ILE A 122 -6.59 -1.32 12.84
N ARG A 123 -5.30 -1.61 13.05
CA ARG A 123 -4.21 -0.72 12.62
C ARG A 123 -3.83 -0.86 11.15
N LYS A 124 -4.21 -1.94 10.47
CA LYS A 124 -3.75 -2.23 9.10
C LYS A 124 -4.88 -2.57 8.13
N VAL A 125 -5.76 -3.51 8.47
CA VAL A 125 -6.77 -4.01 7.52
C VAL A 125 -7.83 -2.94 7.25
N GLU A 126 -8.47 -2.38 8.27
CA GLU A 126 -9.51 -1.36 8.07
C GLU A 126 -8.97 -0.10 7.34
N PRO A 127 -7.80 0.49 7.72
CA PRO A 127 -7.27 1.64 6.98
C PRO A 127 -6.89 1.30 5.54
N ASN A 128 -6.45 0.08 5.28
CA ASN A 128 -6.18 -0.39 3.92
C ASN A 128 -7.46 -0.51 3.10
N GLU A 129 -8.56 -0.98 3.67
CA GLU A 129 -9.86 -0.98 3.00
C GLU A 129 -10.32 0.44 2.65
N GLU A 130 -10.12 1.41 3.54
CA GLU A 130 -10.40 2.82 3.23
C GLU A 130 -9.49 3.36 2.12
N ALA A 131 -8.20 3.02 2.12
CA ALA A 131 -7.28 3.38 1.05
C ALA A 131 -7.74 2.82 -0.31
N LEU A 132 -8.14 1.54 -0.34
CA LEU A 132 -8.58 0.84 -1.55
C LEU A 132 -9.86 1.42 -2.14
N LYS A 133 -10.78 1.96 -1.33
CA LYS A 133 -11.98 2.66 -1.85
C LYS A 133 -11.62 3.87 -2.73
N THR A 134 -10.43 4.45 -2.55
CA THR A 134 -9.95 5.58 -3.34
C THR A 134 -9.32 5.17 -4.68
N LEU A 135 -9.18 3.87 -4.95
CA LEU A 135 -8.49 3.31 -6.11
C LEU A 135 -9.40 2.37 -6.92
N ASP A 136 -9.15 2.29 -8.21
CA ASP A 136 -9.70 1.24 -9.09
C ASP A 136 -8.65 0.17 -9.41
N VAL A 137 -7.37 0.55 -9.42
CA VAL A 137 -6.21 -0.33 -9.62
C VAL A 137 -5.13 0.04 -8.61
N TRP A 138 -4.51 -0.98 -8.01
CA TRP A 138 -3.37 -0.77 -7.11
C TRP A 138 -2.25 -1.77 -7.36
N TYR A 139 -1.03 -1.33 -7.11
CA TYR A 139 0.19 -2.13 -7.23
C TYR A 139 0.76 -2.38 -5.84
N THR A 140 1.20 -3.61 -5.59
CA THR A 140 1.87 -4.02 -4.34
C THR A 140 3.19 -4.69 -4.67
N GLY A 141 4.13 -4.64 -3.73
CA GLY A 141 5.47 -5.20 -3.90
C GLY A 141 5.55 -6.72 -3.73
N LEU A 142 4.43 -7.45 -3.89
CA LEU A 142 4.41 -8.89 -3.74
C LEU A 142 5.12 -9.57 -4.91
N ARG A 143 6.02 -10.49 -4.61
CA ARG A 143 6.71 -11.31 -5.61
C ARG A 143 6.47 -12.80 -5.34
N ARG A 144 6.64 -13.62 -6.37
CA ARG A 144 6.43 -15.09 -6.27
C ARG A 144 7.42 -15.77 -5.32
N ASP A 145 8.57 -15.16 -5.08
CA ASP A 145 9.64 -15.65 -4.19
C ASP A 145 9.45 -15.27 -2.71
N HIS A 146 8.35 -14.58 -2.36
CA HIS A 146 8.10 -14.09 -0.98
C HIS A 146 7.25 -15.02 -0.10
N SER A 147 6.92 -16.23 -0.58
CA SER A 147 6.08 -17.22 0.13
C SER A 147 6.80 -18.53 0.37
#